data_AF-A0A9N8W622-F1
#
_entry.id   AF-A0A9N8W622-F1
#
_cell.length_a   1.000
_cell.length_b   1.000
_cell.length_c   1.000
_cell.angle_alpha   90.00
_cell.angle_beta   90.00
_cell.angle_gamma   90.00
#
_symmetry.space_group_name_H-M   'P 1'
#
loop_
_entity.id
_entity.type
_entity.pdbx_description
1 polymer ?
#
loop_
_entity_poly.entity_id
_entity_poly.type
_entity_poly.pdbx_seq_one_letter_code
_entity_poly.pdbx_strand_id
1 'polypeptide(L)'
;MYETWEFVESQRPILNLVDRFSSLTVSASQRSFIVNFPCEVFIDICKFLPPVDLVTLSVVCKKFRNWLVARSNFGTEQIWRMARISWLPHLRTPPKGMSEQCYVFLNLIELGCQFCGSGKVYPNGQLPYDTPAKIYWCFRVRCCQRCFLEKTVTSKEIEEGDRINRDVLQGLPYYYKKNRPYIYWKSQVEVAHQEYSKLDKKEIYKWSNEKFDQLSNLNKIIASCSVPNRSDSSKKCQKRLDSLMNQLSFMVPNDAHRTQLQVIVQLKRCPTYKKYTSNQEARLAMSLFNENHWIRFQNFIRQEYEEKRIYAASRARRFDIFRKIHSMIPERFSMNDPLVQYLPYCLSFKKPPFHNLDPTIPWRGNFLENTLIPTLCREAEAIAKIGKLQPITTPSGVFKLLVNRRVFRCKLCVEARARNDKRQIPTNNYGTVQSHLNNSHGIKKVVEKKMFTVDYLAVGMSLLKRDSELICFFFPLDG
;
A
#
# COMPACT_ATOMS: atom_id res chain seq x y z
N MET A 1 29.07 -7.67 -42.63
CA MET A 1 28.07 -8.70 -42.33
C MET A 1 27.58 -8.47 -40.89
N TYR A 2 26.46 -7.78 -40.73
CA TYR A 2 25.82 -7.54 -39.43
C TYR A 2 24.46 -8.21 -39.45
N GLU A 3 24.44 -9.53 -39.22
CA GLU A 3 23.18 -10.22 -38.92
C GLU A 3 22.80 -9.86 -37.49
N THR A 4 21.86 -8.92 -37.43
CA THR A 4 21.20 -8.48 -36.22
C THR A 4 20.23 -9.57 -35.80
N TRP A 5 20.30 -10.02 -34.55
CA TRP A 5 19.25 -10.85 -33.97
C TRP A 5 17.89 -10.31 -34.35
N GLU A 6 17.04 -11.17 -34.90
CA GLU A 6 15.61 -10.96 -34.84
C GLU A 6 15.23 -10.85 -33.36
N PHE A 7 15.06 -9.59 -32.94
CA PHE A 7 14.52 -9.21 -31.66
C PHE A 7 13.28 -10.07 -31.33
N VAL A 8 13.19 -10.61 -30.11
CA VAL A 8 12.11 -11.46 -29.56
C VAL A 8 10.70 -10.94 -29.84
N GLU A 9 10.21 -11.02 -31.07
CA GLU A 9 9.05 -10.23 -31.57
C GLU A 9 8.89 -8.86 -30.87
N SER A 10 9.99 -8.22 -30.45
CA SER A 10 9.96 -7.14 -29.45
C SER A 10 9.83 -5.80 -30.16
N GLN A 11 9.31 -5.85 -31.38
CA GLN A 11 8.65 -4.75 -32.08
C GLN A 11 7.10 -4.84 -32.06
N ARG A 12 6.52 -5.81 -31.34
CA ARG A 12 5.15 -5.73 -30.81
C ARG A 12 4.92 -4.88 -29.51
N PRO A 13 5.87 -4.14 -28.87
CA PRO A 13 5.57 -3.33 -27.69
C PRO A 13 4.56 -2.21 -28.00
N ILE A 14 4.50 -1.80 -29.27
CA ILE A 14 3.62 -0.74 -29.75
C ILE A 14 2.24 -1.30 -30.12
N LEU A 15 2.16 -2.52 -30.66
CA LEU A 15 0.88 -3.15 -31.02
C LEU A 15 -0.05 -3.33 -29.81
N ASN A 16 0.49 -3.67 -28.63
CA ASN A 16 -0.31 -3.74 -27.40
C ASN A 16 -0.63 -2.36 -26.77
N LEU A 17 0.09 -1.29 -27.15
CA LEU A 17 -0.35 0.08 -26.87
C LEU A 17 -1.50 0.48 -27.82
N VAL A 18 -1.42 0.08 -29.08
CA VAL A 18 -2.43 0.36 -30.13
C VAL A 18 -3.79 -0.26 -29.77
N ASP A 19 -3.82 -1.48 -29.22
CA ASP A 19 -5.07 -2.14 -28.77
C ASP A 19 -5.79 -1.43 -27.61
N ARG A 20 -5.16 -0.45 -26.93
CA ARG A 20 -5.75 0.26 -25.78
C ARG A 20 -5.97 1.76 -25.98
N PHE A 21 -5.41 2.35 -27.04
CA PHE A 21 -5.72 3.74 -27.43
C PHE A 21 -6.84 3.81 -28.48
N SER A 22 -7.28 2.66 -29.00
CA SER A 22 -8.44 2.50 -29.89
C SER A 22 -9.78 2.93 -29.26
N SER A 23 -9.85 3.17 -27.95
CA SER A 23 -11.04 3.75 -27.30
C SER A 23 -11.20 5.27 -27.52
N LEU A 24 -10.24 5.94 -28.15
CA LEU A 24 -10.32 7.35 -28.53
C LEU A 24 -10.39 7.48 -30.06
N THR A 25 -11.41 6.90 -30.68
CA THR A 25 -11.80 7.26 -32.04
C THR A 25 -12.43 8.66 -32.02
N VAL A 26 -11.59 9.69 -32.01
CA VAL A 26 -12.02 11.03 -32.42
C VAL A 26 -12.35 10.95 -33.91
N SER A 27 -13.59 11.33 -34.24
CA SER A 27 -14.11 11.45 -35.60
C SER A 27 -13.07 12.00 -36.58
N ALA A 28 -12.76 11.21 -37.60
CA ALA A 28 -11.76 11.49 -38.63
C ALA A 28 -12.25 12.55 -39.65
N SER A 29 -12.66 13.74 -39.18
CA SER A 29 -13.07 14.85 -40.06
C SER A 29 -12.12 16.05 -40.05
N GLN A 30 -11.11 16.10 -39.17
CA GLN A 30 -10.04 17.10 -39.23
C GLN A 30 -8.73 16.46 -39.67
N ARG A 31 -8.26 16.79 -40.88
CA ARG A 31 -6.90 16.46 -41.32
C ARG A 31 -5.92 17.17 -40.39
N SER A 32 -5.18 16.39 -39.58
CA SER A 32 -4.17 16.93 -38.68
C SER A 32 -3.05 17.61 -39.48
N PHE A 33 -2.85 18.90 -39.25
CA PHE A 33 -1.81 19.73 -39.87
C PHE A 33 -0.40 19.15 -39.71
N ILE A 34 -0.12 18.48 -38.58
CA ILE A 34 1.19 17.90 -38.26
C ILE A 34 1.58 16.78 -39.24
N VAL A 35 0.61 16.08 -39.84
CA VAL A 35 0.91 15.00 -40.80
C VAL A 35 1.56 15.55 -42.09
N ASN A 36 1.39 16.84 -42.37
CA ASN A 36 1.96 17.52 -43.53
C ASN A 36 3.35 18.12 -43.28
N PHE A 37 3.89 18.03 -42.05
CA PHE A 37 5.24 18.52 -41.81
C PHE A 37 6.29 17.73 -42.60
N PRO A 38 7.30 18.43 -43.15
CA PRO A 38 8.55 17.79 -43.56
C PRO A 38 9.11 16.96 -42.41
N CYS A 39 9.75 15.83 -42.74
CA CYS A 39 10.24 14.92 -41.71
C CYS A 39 11.30 15.60 -40.82
N GLU A 40 12.09 16.53 -41.37
CA GLU A 40 13.13 17.26 -40.62
C GLU A 40 12.52 18.12 -39.52
N VAL A 41 11.48 18.90 -39.84
CA VAL A 41 10.77 19.77 -38.88
C VAL A 41 10.13 18.93 -37.78
N PHE A 42 9.51 17.79 -38.14
CA PHE A 42 8.95 16.87 -37.16
C PHE A 42 10.03 16.30 -36.22
N ILE A 43 11.16 15.86 -36.79
CA ILE A 43 12.31 15.35 -36.02
C ILE A 43 12.83 16.42 -35.06
N ASP A 44 12.94 17.67 -35.50
CA ASP A 44 13.39 18.79 -34.66
C ASP A 44 12.43 19.07 -33.50
N ILE A 45 11.12 19.04 -33.73
CA ILE A 45 10.12 19.14 -32.65
C ILE A 45 10.32 18.00 -31.64
N CYS A 46 10.49 16.76 -32.13
CA CYS A 46 10.63 15.59 -31.26
C CYS A 46 11.88 15.63 -30.37
N LYS A 47 12.94 16.37 -30.72
CA LYS A 47 14.14 16.52 -29.86
C LYS A 47 13.84 17.21 -28.52
N PHE A 48 12.75 17.98 -28.44
CA PHE A 48 12.35 18.69 -27.23
C PHE A 48 11.34 17.93 -26.36
N LEU A 49 10.88 16.77 -26.82
CA LEU A 49 9.85 16.01 -26.12
C LEU A 49 10.44 15.00 -25.13
N PRO A 50 9.78 14.76 -23.98
CA PRO A 50 10.18 13.70 -23.08
C PRO A 50 9.94 12.33 -23.73
N PRO A 51 10.74 11.31 -23.38
CA PRO A 51 10.63 9.96 -23.95
C PRO A 51 9.23 9.33 -23.91
N VAL A 52 8.44 9.60 -22.87
CA VAL A 52 7.06 9.10 -22.74
C VAL A 52 6.16 9.65 -23.84
N ASP A 53 6.35 10.92 -24.21
CA ASP A 53 5.56 11.57 -25.27
C ASP A 53 5.98 11.04 -26.64
N LEU A 54 7.28 10.74 -26.84
CA LEU A 54 7.75 10.08 -28.06
C LEU A 54 7.11 8.69 -28.25
N VAL A 55 7.02 7.90 -27.17
CA VAL A 55 6.28 6.62 -27.22
C VAL A 55 4.82 6.86 -27.58
N THR A 56 4.18 7.86 -26.96
CA THR A 56 2.77 8.19 -27.21
C THR A 56 2.55 8.66 -28.66
N LEU A 57 3.44 9.48 -29.22
CA LEU A 57 3.37 9.90 -30.62
C LEU A 57 3.57 8.74 -31.59
N SER A 58 4.42 7.75 -31.23
CA SER A 58 4.66 6.58 -32.08
C SER A 58 3.42 5.70 -32.30
N VAL A 59 2.39 5.84 -31.46
CA VAL A 59 1.13 5.08 -31.60
C VAL A 59 0.02 5.86 -32.29
N VAL A 60 0.22 7.15 -32.59
CA VAL A 60 -0.81 8.01 -33.20
C VAL A 60 -1.04 7.67 -34.68
N CYS A 61 0.03 7.50 -35.46
CA CYS A 61 -0.08 7.15 -36.88
C CYS A 61 1.14 6.38 -37.40
N LYS A 62 0.98 5.69 -38.55
CA LYS A 62 2.05 4.92 -39.18
C LYS A 62 3.27 5.79 -39.53
N LYS A 63 3.05 7.05 -39.95
CA LYS A 63 4.13 7.99 -40.31
C LYS A 63 5.03 8.29 -39.11
N PHE A 64 4.45 8.67 -37.96
CA PHE A 64 5.19 8.93 -36.73
C PHE A 64 5.84 7.66 -36.18
N ARG A 65 5.15 6.50 -36.26
CA ARG A 65 5.75 5.22 -35.89
C ARG A 65 7.02 4.95 -36.68
N ASN A 66 6.99 5.15 -37.99
CA ASN A 66 8.15 4.92 -38.86
C ASN A 66 9.30 5.89 -38.54
N TRP A 67 9.00 7.14 -38.19
CA TRP A 67 10.04 8.11 -37.83
C TRP A 67 10.62 7.92 -36.43
N LEU A 68 9.81 7.48 -35.48
CA LEU A 68 10.20 7.36 -34.07
C LEU A 68 10.70 5.97 -33.71
N VAL A 69 10.44 4.95 -34.55
CA VAL A 69 10.65 3.53 -34.21
C VAL A 69 11.26 2.71 -35.34
N ALA A 70 11.70 3.34 -36.43
CA ALA A 70 12.42 2.61 -37.46
C ALA A 70 13.73 2.03 -36.91
N ARG A 71 14.04 0.81 -37.38
CA ARG A 71 15.28 0.13 -37.04
C ARG A 71 16.46 0.94 -37.59
N SER A 72 17.39 1.29 -36.70
CA SER A 72 18.75 1.70 -37.06
C SER A 72 18.84 2.82 -38.10
N ASN A 73 17.95 3.82 -38.03
CA ASN A 73 18.12 5.04 -38.81
C ASN A 73 18.77 6.13 -37.92
N PHE A 74 19.60 6.98 -38.52
CA PHE A 74 20.34 8.02 -37.80
C PHE A 74 19.41 9.02 -37.09
N GLY A 75 18.31 9.43 -37.73
CA GLY A 75 17.38 10.43 -37.18
C GLY A 75 16.67 9.97 -35.90
N THR A 76 16.15 8.74 -35.89
CA THR A 76 15.53 8.08 -34.74
C THR A 76 16.53 7.99 -33.59
N GLU A 77 17.75 7.51 -33.84
CA GLU A 77 18.78 7.42 -32.79
C GLU A 77 19.13 8.80 -32.22
N GLN A 78 19.19 9.85 -33.04
CA GLN A 78 19.42 11.22 -32.56
C GLN A 78 18.26 11.75 -31.72
N ILE A 79 17.00 11.50 -32.11
CA ILE A 79 15.83 11.90 -31.31
C ILE A 79 15.90 11.27 -29.91
N TRP A 80 16.07 9.94 -29.85
CA TRP A 80 16.12 9.23 -28.57
C TRP A 80 17.34 9.62 -27.73
N ARG A 81 18.49 9.88 -28.38
CA ARG A 81 19.68 10.41 -27.71
C ARG A 81 19.44 11.78 -27.08
N MET A 82 18.85 12.72 -27.84
CA MET A 82 18.52 14.05 -27.33
C MET A 82 17.51 13.97 -26.20
N ALA A 83 16.46 13.18 -26.36
CA ALA A 83 15.46 12.97 -25.31
C ALA A 83 16.08 12.37 -24.04
N ARG A 84 16.99 11.40 -24.16
CA ARG A 84 17.73 10.83 -23.02
C ARG A 84 18.57 11.88 -22.31
N ILE A 85 19.37 12.65 -23.06
CA ILE A 85 20.27 13.65 -22.46
C ILE A 85 19.48 14.73 -21.73
N SER A 86 18.40 15.24 -22.33
CA SER A 86 17.59 16.31 -21.77
C SER A 86 16.71 15.87 -20.60
N TRP A 87 16.09 14.68 -20.68
CA TRP A 87 15.04 14.28 -19.74
C TRP A 87 15.44 13.13 -18.81
N LEU A 88 16.46 12.35 -19.16
CA LEU A 88 16.96 11.22 -18.37
C LEU A 88 18.46 11.37 -18.09
N PRO A 89 18.91 12.48 -17.47
CA PRO A 89 20.34 12.80 -17.32
C PRO A 89 21.10 11.79 -16.45
N HIS A 90 20.38 10.98 -15.67
CA HIS A 90 20.95 9.90 -14.86
C HIS A 90 21.28 8.64 -15.68
N LEU A 91 20.76 8.52 -16.91
CA LEU A 91 21.08 7.42 -17.80
C LEU A 91 22.37 7.70 -18.58
N ARG A 92 23.32 6.78 -18.45
CA ARG A 92 24.58 6.80 -19.21
C ARG A 92 24.31 6.57 -20.69
N THR A 93 25.36 6.75 -21.50
CA THR A 93 25.33 6.37 -22.92
C THR A 93 25.01 4.87 -23.06
N PRO A 94 24.17 4.47 -24.05
CA PRO A 94 23.89 3.06 -24.29
C PRO A 94 25.19 2.28 -24.51
N PRO A 95 25.25 1.03 -24.03
CA PRO A 95 26.38 0.15 -24.36
C PRO A 95 26.49 -0.11 -25.85
N LYS A 96 27.73 -0.37 -26.31
CA LYS A 96 28.00 -0.75 -27.70
C LYS A 96 27.16 -1.98 -28.07
N GLY A 97 26.38 -1.88 -29.15
CA GLY A 97 25.48 -2.95 -29.60
C GLY A 97 24.04 -2.86 -29.03
N MET A 98 23.71 -1.77 -28.33
CA MET A 98 22.34 -1.40 -27.97
C MET A 98 22.00 -0.02 -28.55
N SER A 99 20.83 0.09 -29.17
CA SER A 99 20.36 1.36 -29.72
C SER A 99 19.84 2.30 -28.64
N GLU A 100 19.92 3.62 -28.87
CA GLU A 100 19.39 4.65 -27.98
C GLU A 100 17.90 4.41 -27.73
N GLN A 101 17.14 4.11 -28.78
CA GLN A 101 15.72 3.79 -28.65
C GLN A 101 15.47 2.63 -27.68
N CYS A 102 16.13 1.49 -27.89
CA CYS A 102 15.92 0.30 -27.07
C CYS A 102 16.31 0.54 -25.62
N TYR A 103 17.46 1.21 -25.41
CA TYR A 103 17.97 1.52 -24.09
C TYR A 103 17.03 2.47 -23.33
N VAL A 104 16.59 3.56 -23.96
CA VAL A 104 15.65 4.52 -23.36
C VAL A 104 14.31 3.83 -23.08
N PHE A 105 13.74 3.16 -24.08
CA PHE A 105 12.43 2.53 -23.96
C PHE A 105 12.36 1.52 -22.80
N LEU A 106 13.42 0.73 -22.58
CA LEU A 106 13.47 -0.21 -21.45
C LEU A 106 13.49 0.48 -20.09
N ASN A 107 14.14 1.65 -20.00
CA ASN A 107 14.25 2.43 -18.77
C ASN A 107 13.00 3.27 -18.44
N LEU A 108 12.02 3.38 -19.34
CA LEU A 108 10.73 4.03 -19.07
C LEU A 108 9.82 3.17 -18.17
N ILE A 109 10.21 3.00 -16.91
CA ILE A 109 9.53 2.15 -15.93
C ILE A 109 8.08 2.59 -15.67
N GLU A 110 7.78 3.88 -15.85
CA GLU A 110 6.47 4.50 -15.74
C GLU A 110 5.46 3.97 -16.75
N LEU A 111 5.91 3.39 -17.87
CA LEU A 111 5.03 2.72 -18.84
C LEU A 111 4.55 1.35 -18.35
N GLY A 112 5.08 0.86 -17.22
CA GLY A 112 4.72 -0.45 -16.67
C GLY A 112 5.24 -1.62 -17.49
N CYS A 113 4.67 -2.80 -17.26
CA CYS A 113 5.00 -4.03 -17.99
C CYS A 113 4.72 -3.88 -19.50
N GLN A 114 5.68 -4.23 -20.36
CA GLN A 114 5.53 -4.17 -21.82
C GLN A 114 4.42 -5.07 -22.37
N PHE A 115 3.99 -6.07 -21.61
CA PHE A 115 2.97 -7.04 -22.03
C PHE A 115 1.59 -6.69 -21.50
N CYS A 116 1.46 -6.50 -20.18
CA CYS A 116 0.15 -6.29 -19.55
C CYS A 116 -0.13 -4.84 -19.14
N GLY A 117 0.87 -3.96 -19.12
CA GLY A 117 0.76 -2.58 -18.65
C GLY A 117 0.69 -2.41 -17.12
N SER A 118 0.69 -3.49 -16.34
CA SER A 118 0.69 -3.39 -14.86
C SER A 118 1.91 -2.63 -14.34
N GLY A 119 1.72 -1.86 -13.27
CA GLY A 119 2.75 -0.93 -12.77
C GLY A 119 2.92 0.35 -13.58
N LYS A 120 2.01 0.66 -14.52
CA LYS A 120 1.99 1.95 -15.22
C LYS A 120 1.62 3.07 -14.26
N VAL A 121 2.35 4.18 -14.38
CA VAL A 121 2.17 5.37 -13.53
C VAL A 121 1.50 6.45 -14.35
N TYR A 122 0.37 6.96 -13.85
CA TYR A 122 -0.30 8.11 -14.44
C TYR A 122 0.09 9.37 -13.66
N PRO A 123 0.50 10.47 -14.30
CA PRO A 123 0.95 11.69 -13.62
C PRO A 123 -0.04 12.25 -12.58
N ASN A 124 -1.34 12.04 -12.81
CA ASN A 124 -2.44 12.50 -11.97
C ASN A 124 -3.23 11.34 -11.34
N GLY A 125 -2.70 10.11 -11.40
CA GLY A 125 -3.37 8.89 -10.95
C GLY A 125 -3.25 8.62 -9.45
N GLN A 126 -3.91 7.55 -8.99
CA GLN A 126 -3.75 7.06 -7.62
C GLN A 126 -2.28 6.74 -7.32
N LEU A 127 -1.91 6.74 -6.03
CA LEU A 127 -0.56 6.34 -5.63
C LEU A 127 -0.24 4.94 -6.20
N PRO A 128 0.89 4.75 -6.90
CA PRO A 128 1.30 3.46 -7.43
C PRO A 128 1.27 2.41 -6.31
N TYR A 129 0.65 1.28 -6.55
CA TYR A 129 0.62 0.17 -5.59
C TYR A 129 1.31 -1.08 -6.16
N ASP A 130 1.25 -1.25 -7.47
CA ASP A 130 1.90 -2.33 -8.17
C ASP A 130 3.43 -2.20 -8.12
N THR A 131 4.11 -3.34 -8.01
CA THR A 131 5.56 -3.39 -8.11
C THR A 131 6.02 -2.94 -9.51
N PRO A 132 7.04 -2.07 -9.62
CA PRO A 132 7.59 -1.68 -10.92
C PRO A 132 8.05 -2.88 -11.72
N ALA A 133 7.77 -2.85 -13.03
CA ALA A 133 8.25 -3.86 -13.94
C ALA A 133 9.79 -3.93 -13.91
N LYS A 134 10.33 -5.15 -13.95
CA LYS A 134 11.77 -5.39 -13.93
C LYS A 134 12.30 -5.46 -15.36
N ILE A 135 13.46 -4.85 -15.58
CA ILE A 135 14.23 -5.00 -16.81
C ILE A 135 15.03 -6.30 -16.70
N TYR A 136 14.78 -7.23 -17.61
CA TYR A 136 15.55 -8.44 -17.80
C TYR A 136 16.47 -8.20 -18.99
N TRP A 137 17.67 -7.67 -18.71
CA TRP A 137 18.63 -7.25 -19.73
C TRP A 137 19.02 -8.36 -20.70
N CYS A 138 19.10 -9.61 -20.23
CA CYS A 138 19.38 -10.77 -21.05
C CYS A 138 18.32 -11.01 -22.15
N PHE A 139 17.08 -10.64 -21.89
CA PHE A 139 16.00 -10.74 -22.86
C PHE A 139 15.66 -9.39 -23.52
N ARG A 140 16.28 -8.30 -23.07
CA ARG A 140 15.94 -6.92 -23.47
C ARG A 140 14.44 -6.62 -23.33
N VAL A 141 13.83 -7.08 -22.24
CA VAL A 141 12.41 -6.83 -21.93
C VAL A 141 12.24 -6.19 -20.55
N ARG A 142 11.18 -5.40 -20.41
CA ARG A 142 10.68 -4.88 -19.13
C ARG A 142 9.31 -5.49 -18.85
N CYS A 143 9.21 -6.36 -17.86
CA CYS A 143 7.93 -7.00 -17.51
C CYS A 143 7.72 -7.22 -16.02
N CYS A 144 6.47 -7.42 -15.64
CA CYS A 144 6.09 -7.82 -14.29
C CYS A 144 6.40 -9.31 -14.08
N GLN A 145 6.46 -9.73 -12.81
CA GLN A 145 6.78 -11.12 -12.46
C GLN A 145 5.81 -12.13 -13.09
N ARG A 146 4.52 -11.80 -13.19
CA ARG A 146 3.52 -12.67 -13.81
C ARG A 146 3.82 -12.94 -15.28
N CYS A 147 3.99 -11.87 -16.07
CA CYS A 147 4.29 -12.02 -17.51
C CYS A 147 5.67 -12.63 -17.75
N PHE A 148 6.63 -12.41 -16.85
CA PHE A 148 7.92 -13.08 -16.91
C PHE A 148 7.73 -14.60 -16.83
N LEU A 149 7.04 -15.11 -15.80
CA LEU A 149 6.80 -16.54 -15.61
C LEU A 149 6.01 -17.15 -16.77
N GLU A 150 5.01 -16.44 -17.29
CA GLU A 150 4.19 -16.90 -18.42
C GLU A 150 5.02 -17.13 -19.69
N LYS A 151 5.98 -16.22 -19.97
CA LYS A 151 6.77 -16.20 -21.20
C LYS A 151 8.14 -16.88 -21.12
N THR A 152 8.52 -17.35 -19.93
CA THR A 152 9.78 -18.07 -19.74
C THR A 152 9.57 -19.54 -19.48
N VAL A 153 10.60 -20.33 -19.76
CA VAL A 153 10.68 -21.76 -19.45
C VAL A 153 12.03 -22.06 -18.80
N THR A 154 12.07 -23.00 -17.87
CA THR A 154 13.30 -23.38 -17.16
C THR A 154 14.02 -24.52 -17.88
N SER A 155 15.34 -24.63 -17.70
CA SER A 155 16.13 -25.75 -18.25
C SER A 155 15.58 -27.10 -17.81
N LYS A 156 15.09 -27.18 -16.57
CA LYS A 156 14.48 -28.39 -16.00
C LYS A 156 13.17 -28.78 -16.72
N GLU A 157 12.28 -27.83 -16.97
CA GLU A 157 11.04 -28.08 -17.73
C GLU A 157 11.31 -28.51 -19.18
N ILE A 158 12.40 -28.01 -19.78
CA ILE A 158 12.83 -28.43 -21.13
C ILE A 158 13.35 -29.87 -21.09
N GLU A 159 14.18 -30.20 -20.10
CA GLU A 159 14.75 -31.56 -19.92
C GLU A 159 13.65 -32.60 -19.66
N GLU A 160 12.64 -32.27 -18.85
CA GLU A 160 11.50 -33.15 -18.56
C GLU A 160 10.57 -33.34 -19.78
N GLY A 161 10.55 -32.39 -20.70
CA GLY A 161 9.68 -32.43 -21.88
C GLY A 161 10.22 -33.25 -23.06
N ASP A 162 11.51 -33.64 -23.03
CA ASP A 162 12.25 -34.48 -23.99
C ASP A 162 12.08 -34.15 -25.50
N ARG A 163 11.73 -32.90 -25.83
CA ARG A 163 11.42 -32.45 -27.21
C ARG A 163 12.51 -31.59 -27.86
N ILE A 164 13.43 -31.05 -27.08
CA ILE A 164 14.40 -30.06 -27.55
C ILE A 164 15.81 -30.54 -27.22
N ASN A 165 16.65 -30.66 -28.25
CA ASN A 165 18.07 -31.02 -28.07
C ASN A 165 18.79 -29.95 -27.22
N ARG A 166 19.59 -30.37 -26.24
CA ARG A 166 20.36 -29.48 -25.36
C ARG A 166 21.29 -28.54 -26.13
N ASP A 167 21.78 -28.95 -27.30
CA ASP A 167 22.64 -28.11 -28.15
C ASP A 167 21.92 -26.84 -28.62
N VAL A 168 20.58 -26.88 -28.75
CA VAL A 168 19.77 -25.69 -29.07
C VAL A 168 19.91 -24.61 -28.00
N LEU A 169 20.17 -24.99 -26.74
CA LEU A 169 20.30 -24.07 -25.63
C LEU A 169 21.70 -23.45 -25.52
N GLN A 170 22.71 -24.08 -26.14
CA GLN A 170 24.09 -23.60 -26.16
C GLN A 170 24.20 -22.39 -27.09
N GLY A 171 24.01 -21.19 -26.52
CA GLY A 171 24.03 -19.93 -27.27
C GLY A 171 22.75 -19.11 -27.13
N LEU A 172 21.75 -19.60 -26.40
CA LEU A 172 20.57 -18.80 -26.08
C LEU A 172 20.80 -17.88 -24.89
N PRO A 173 20.23 -16.65 -24.93
CA PRO A 173 20.18 -15.80 -23.75
C PRO A 173 19.43 -16.50 -22.62
N TYR A 174 19.96 -16.38 -21.40
CA TYR A 174 19.33 -16.95 -20.21
C TYR A 174 19.34 -15.98 -19.04
N TYR A 175 18.41 -16.17 -18.13
CA TYR A 175 18.39 -15.52 -16.83
C TYR A 175 18.80 -16.53 -15.75
N TYR A 176 19.80 -16.15 -14.96
CA TYR A 176 20.35 -16.99 -13.89
C TYR A 176 20.06 -16.38 -12.52
N LYS A 177 19.69 -17.25 -11.57
CA LYS A 177 19.57 -16.93 -10.15
C LYS A 177 20.22 -18.06 -9.36
N LYS A 178 21.07 -17.72 -8.38
CA LYS A 178 21.80 -18.69 -7.55
C LYS A 178 20.86 -19.79 -7.03
N ASN A 179 21.27 -21.05 -7.17
CA ASN A 179 20.53 -22.25 -6.78
C ASN A 179 19.17 -22.42 -7.49
N ARG A 180 19.03 -21.90 -8.72
CA ARG A 180 17.86 -22.15 -9.57
C ARG A 180 18.28 -22.58 -10.97
N PRO A 181 17.44 -23.36 -11.68
CA PRO A 181 17.65 -23.69 -13.08
C PRO A 181 17.80 -22.45 -13.95
N TYR A 182 18.51 -22.57 -15.08
CA TYR A 182 18.57 -21.51 -16.08
C TYR A 182 17.17 -21.27 -16.64
N ILE A 183 16.84 -20.00 -16.84
CA ILE A 183 15.54 -19.58 -17.37
C ILE A 183 15.77 -19.04 -18.77
N TYR A 184 15.00 -19.52 -19.74
CA TYR A 184 15.04 -19.10 -21.14
C TYR A 184 13.72 -18.45 -21.54
N TRP A 185 13.73 -17.67 -22.62
CA TRP A 185 12.52 -17.10 -23.18
C TRP A 185 11.88 -18.08 -24.15
N LYS A 186 10.60 -18.44 -23.95
CA LYS A 186 9.93 -19.52 -24.71
C LYS A 186 10.03 -19.35 -26.22
N SER A 187 9.68 -18.17 -26.74
CA SER A 187 9.70 -17.93 -28.18
C SER A 187 11.11 -17.97 -28.78
N GLN A 188 12.16 -17.67 -28.01
CA GLN A 188 13.55 -17.80 -28.49
C GLN A 188 13.97 -19.26 -28.57
N VAL A 189 13.55 -20.08 -27.61
CA VAL A 189 13.78 -21.53 -27.63
C VAL A 189 13.05 -22.16 -28.82
N GLU A 190 11.80 -21.77 -29.07
CA GLU A 190 11.01 -22.26 -30.21
C GLU A 190 11.66 -21.91 -31.55
N VAL A 191 12.08 -20.65 -31.74
CA VAL A 191 12.77 -20.22 -32.98
C VAL A 191 14.09 -20.95 -33.17
N ALA A 192 14.92 -21.04 -32.12
CA ALA A 192 16.21 -21.73 -32.22
C ALA A 192 16.04 -23.23 -32.46
N HIS A 193 15.01 -23.86 -31.90
CA HIS A 193 14.69 -25.24 -32.19
C HIS A 193 14.28 -25.43 -33.66
N GLN A 194 13.43 -24.54 -34.20
CA GLN A 194 13.05 -24.58 -35.62
C GLN A 194 14.23 -24.34 -36.56
N GLU A 195 15.16 -23.45 -36.21
CA GLU A 195 16.41 -23.26 -36.95
C GLU A 195 17.23 -24.55 -36.92
N TYR A 196 17.47 -25.09 -35.72
CA TYR A 196 18.30 -26.29 -35.51
C TYR A 196 17.75 -27.51 -36.24
N SER A 197 16.43 -27.74 -36.22
CA SER A 197 15.78 -28.87 -36.89
C SER A 197 15.92 -28.86 -38.41
N LYS A 198 16.26 -27.71 -39.02
CA LYS A 198 16.46 -27.57 -40.47
C LYS A 198 17.92 -27.74 -40.91
N LEU A 199 18.86 -27.82 -39.96
CA LEU A 199 20.29 -27.86 -40.26
C LEU A 199 20.77 -29.28 -40.56
N ASP A 200 21.70 -29.37 -41.51
CA ASP A 200 22.46 -30.60 -41.72
C ASP A 200 23.55 -30.77 -40.65
N LYS A 201 23.98 -32.02 -40.40
CA LYS A 201 25.02 -32.35 -39.40
C LYS A 201 26.32 -31.54 -39.55
N LYS A 202 26.66 -31.13 -40.78
CA LYS A 202 27.87 -30.34 -41.08
C LYS A 202 27.71 -28.86 -40.71
N GLU A 203 26.49 -28.35 -40.65
CA GLU A 203 26.17 -26.95 -40.37
C GLU A 203 25.95 -26.67 -38.87
N ILE A 204 25.59 -27.70 -38.11
CA ILE A 204 25.33 -27.61 -36.65
C ILE A 204 26.50 -26.96 -35.92
N TYR A 205 27.74 -27.37 -36.21
CA TYR A 205 28.92 -26.80 -35.54
C TYR A 205 29.10 -25.31 -35.84
N LYS A 206 28.89 -24.90 -37.10
CA LYS A 206 28.97 -23.50 -37.51
C LYS A 206 27.88 -22.67 -36.83
N TRP A 207 26.63 -23.13 -36.88
CA TRP A 207 25.49 -22.49 -36.23
C TRP A 207 25.71 -22.33 -34.72
N SER A 208 26.21 -23.39 -34.05
CA SER A 208 26.47 -23.36 -32.60
C SER A 208 27.53 -22.31 -32.24
N ASN A 209 28.62 -22.21 -33.00
CA ASN A 209 29.65 -21.20 -32.78
C ASN A 209 29.12 -19.78 -32.98
N GLU A 210 28.32 -19.56 -34.03
CA GLU A 210 27.68 -18.26 -34.28
C GLU A 210 26.75 -17.85 -33.14
N LYS A 211 25.91 -18.78 -32.64
CA LYS A 211 25.04 -18.52 -31.48
C LYS A 211 25.85 -18.26 -30.20
N PHE A 212 26.96 -18.95 -30.00
CA PHE A 212 27.84 -18.73 -28.86
C PHE A 212 28.50 -17.35 -28.88
N ASP A 213 29.04 -16.93 -30.03
CA ASP A 213 29.65 -15.60 -30.20
C ASP A 213 28.63 -14.48 -29.98
N GLN A 214 27.41 -14.69 -30.48
CA GLN A 214 26.29 -13.79 -30.26
C GLN A 214 25.96 -13.66 -28.76
N LEU A 215 25.84 -14.78 -28.04
CA LEU A 215 25.60 -14.79 -26.59
C LEU A 215 26.75 -14.12 -25.83
N SER A 216 28.00 -14.36 -26.21
CA SER A 216 29.17 -13.72 -25.63
C SER A 216 29.11 -12.19 -25.75
N ASN A 217 28.77 -11.69 -26.94
CA ASN A 217 28.57 -10.26 -27.17
C ASN A 217 27.41 -9.69 -26.36
N LEU A 218 26.29 -10.42 -26.27
CA LEU A 218 25.15 -10.02 -25.44
C LEU A 218 25.53 -9.96 -23.95
N ASN A 219 26.30 -10.92 -23.44
CA ASN A 219 26.75 -10.94 -22.05
C ASN A 219 27.65 -9.74 -21.71
N LYS A 220 28.51 -9.31 -22.65
CA LYS A 220 29.27 -8.05 -22.51
C LYS A 220 28.34 -6.83 -22.37
N ILE A 221 27.28 -6.77 -23.17
CA ILE A 221 26.26 -5.71 -23.09
C ILE A 221 25.55 -5.76 -21.73
N ILE A 222 25.06 -6.93 -21.31
CA ILE A 222 24.34 -7.11 -20.04
C ILE A 222 25.21 -6.67 -18.86
N ALA A 223 26.50 -7.04 -18.84
CA ALA A 223 27.42 -6.67 -17.77
C ALA A 223 27.52 -5.14 -17.62
N SER A 224 27.59 -4.41 -18.74
CA SER A 224 27.61 -2.94 -18.75
C SER A 224 26.28 -2.29 -18.34
N CYS A 225 25.13 -2.96 -18.57
CA CYS A 225 23.82 -2.49 -18.12
C CYS A 225 23.53 -2.78 -16.64
N SER A 226 24.23 -3.75 -16.03
CA SER A 226 23.90 -4.31 -14.71
C SER A 226 24.51 -3.57 -13.52
N VAL A 227 25.21 -2.46 -13.75
CA VAL A 227 25.80 -1.59 -12.70
C VAL A 227 24.69 -0.98 -11.82
N PRO A 228 24.85 -0.91 -10.47
CA PRO A 228 23.75 -1.09 -9.53
C PRO A 228 22.96 0.19 -9.23
N ASN A 229 22.04 0.60 -10.11
CA ASN A 229 21.12 1.72 -9.84
C ASN A 229 20.00 1.38 -8.83
N ARG A 230 19.71 0.10 -8.57
CA ARG A 230 18.59 -0.28 -7.67
C ARG A 230 18.90 -0.08 -6.18
N SER A 231 20.12 -0.35 -5.72
CA SER A 231 20.51 -0.11 -4.31
C SER A 231 20.49 1.38 -3.97
N ASP A 232 20.90 2.23 -4.91
CA ASP A 232 20.90 3.68 -4.74
C ASP A 232 19.49 4.26 -4.78
N SER A 233 18.62 3.74 -5.65
CA SER A 233 17.21 4.17 -5.69
C SER A 233 16.46 3.85 -4.38
N SER A 234 16.70 2.68 -3.77
CA SER A 234 16.06 2.31 -2.51
C SER A 234 16.58 3.14 -1.34
N LYS A 235 17.90 3.38 -1.28
CA LYS A 235 18.50 4.26 -0.26
C LYS A 235 18.02 5.70 -0.43
N LYS A 236 17.92 6.20 -1.66
CA LYS A 236 17.40 7.54 -1.98
C LYS A 236 15.93 7.69 -1.59
N CYS A 237 15.11 6.69 -1.91
CA CYS A 237 13.70 6.65 -1.53
C CYS A 237 13.53 6.67 0.00
N GLN A 238 14.34 5.87 0.72
CA GLN A 238 14.31 5.85 2.18
C GLN A 238 14.71 7.20 2.78
N LYS A 239 15.80 7.82 2.30
CA LYS A 239 16.21 9.16 2.73
C LYS A 239 15.13 10.21 2.49
N ARG A 240 14.47 10.16 1.33
CA ARG A 240 13.36 11.07 1.00
C ARG A 240 12.16 10.85 1.94
N LEU A 241 11.82 9.60 2.22
CA LEU A 241 10.78 9.25 3.18
C LEU A 241 11.10 9.80 4.57
N ASP A 242 12.32 9.60 5.06
CA ASP A 242 12.74 10.10 6.38
C ASP A 242 12.71 11.64 6.44
N SER A 243 13.18 12.31 5.39
CA SER A 243 13.08 13.77 5.25
C SER A 243 11.63 14.26 5.26
N LEU A 244 10.74 13.61 4.53
CA LEU A 244 9.31 13.93 4.50
C LEU A 244 8.66 13.76 5.87
N MET A 245 9.01 12.69 6.60
CA MET A 245 8.47 12.46 7.95
C MET A 245 8.96 13.52 8.94
N ASN A 246 10.23 13.94 8.83
CA ASN A 246 10.75 15.05 9.61
C ASN A 246 10.02 16.35 9.28
N GLN A 247 9.88 16.70 8.00
CA GLN A 247 9.13 17.90 7.57
C GLN A 247 7.69 17.88 8.08
N LEU A 248 6.97 16.77 7.90
CA LEU A 248 5.62 16.61 8.43
C LEU A 248 5.56 16.82 9.95
N SER A 249 6.56 16.36 10.70
CA SER A 249 6.57 16.52 12.16
C SER A 249 6.63 17.98 12.63
N PHE A 250 7.14 18.89 11.80
CA PHE A 250 7.11 20.34 12.05
C PHE A 250 5.81 21.00 11.57
N MET A 251 5.16 20.44 10.55
CA MET A 251 3.96 21.02 9.95
C MET A 251 2.67 20.63 10.67
N VAL A 252 2.62 19.42 11.25
CA VAL A 252 1.41 18.94 11.90
C VAL A 252 1.26 19.51 13.32
N PRO A 253 0.03 19.79 13.77
CA PRO A 253 -0.19 20.26 15.13
C PRO A 253 0.24 19.25 16.21
N ASN A 254 0.68 19.79 17.34
CA ASN A 254 1.17 19.03 18.49
C ASN A 254 0.49 19.44 19.80
N ASP A 255 -0.81 19.17 19.90
CA ASP A 255 -1.65 19.59 21.03
C ASP A 255 -1.34 18.86 22.36
N ALA A 256 -0.48 17.84 22.33
CA ALA A 256 -0.17 16.99 23.48
C ALA A 256 1.27 17.17 23.99
N HIS A 257 1.92 18.29 23.63
CA HIS A 257 3.30 18.62 24.01
C HIS A 257 4.29 17.46 23.78
N ARG A 258 4.08 16.69 22.70
CA ARG A 258 4.92 15.54 22.38
C ARG A 258 6.29 16.00 21.92
N THR A 259 7.31 15.19 22.16
CA THR A 259 8.60 15.41 21.48
C THR A 259 8.45 15.17 19.97
N GLN A 260 9.33 15.75 19.15
CA GLN A 260 9.30 15.53 17.70
C GLN A 260 9.39 14.05 17.31
N LEU A 261 10.23 13.29 18.01
CA LEU A 261 10.34 11.84 17.83
C LEU A 261 9.00 11.13 18.08
N GLN A 262 8.25 11.54 19.10
CA GLN A 262 6.93 10.98 19.38
C GLN A 262 5.90 11.35 18.31
N VAL A 263 5.95 12.57 17.76
CA VAL A 263 5.10 12.97 16.62
C VAL A 263 5.42 12.11 15.40
N ILE A 264 6.70 11.93 15.07
CA ILE A 264 7.15 11.04 13.98
C ILE A 264 6.62 9.61 14.18
N VAL A 265 6.68 9.07 15.40
CA VAL A 265 6.12 7.75 15.71
C VAL A 265 4.62 7.68 15.42
N GLN A 266 3.85 8.73 15.72
CA GLN A 266 2.42 8.77 15.39
C GLN A 266 2.17 8.88 13.89
N LEU A 267 2.94 9.69 13.17
CA LEU A 267 2.89 9.79 11.71
C LEU A 267 3.19 8.42 11.06
N LYS A 268 4.20 7.68 11.56
CA LYS A 268 4.53 6.32 11.12
C LYS A 268 3.44 5.29 11.41
N ARG A 269 2.49 5.60 12.30
CA ARG A 269 1.33 4.73 12.60
C ARG A 269 0.15 4.99 11.65
N CYS A 270 0.22 5.98 10.76
CA CYS A 270 -0.83 6.28 9.78
C CYS A 270 -1.00 5.13 8.77
N PRO A 271 -2.25 4.74 8.44
CA PRO A 271 -2.53 3.64 7.51
C PRO A 271 -1.76 3.73 6.19
N THR A 272 -1.72 4.91 5.56
CA THR A 272 -1.01 5.13 4.29
C THR A 272 0.49 4.88 4.44
N TYR A 273 1.12 5.41 5.49
CA TYR A 273 2.54 5.13 5.76
C TYR A 273 2.78 3.61 5.90
N LYS A 274 2.00 2.94 6.76
CA LYS A 274 2.13 1.49 6.97
C LYS A 274 1.94 0.69 5.69
N LYS A 275 0.92 1.02 4.89
CA LYS A 275 0.64 0.35 3.61
C LYS A 275 1.86 0.30 2.71
N TYR A 276 2.62 1.40 2.65
CA TYR A 276 3.79 1.52 1.79
C TYR A 276 5.10 1.04 2.41
N THR A 277 5.21 0.98 3.74
CA THR A 277 6.45 0.54 4.40
C THR A 277 6.43 -0.91 4.86
N SER A 278 5.26 -1.49 5.14
CA SER A 278 5.15 -2.84 5.72
C SER A 278 5.40 -3.94 4.69
N ASN A 279 4.95 -3.79 3.45
CA ASN A 279 5.14 -4.78 2.38
C ASN A 279 6.36 -4.40 1.50
N GLN A 280 7.18 -5.38 1.14
CA GLN A 280 8.29 -5.22 0.18
C GLN A 280 7.81 -4.70 -1.17
N GLU A 281 6.69 -5.21 -1.69
CA GLU A 281 6.15 -4.81 -3.00
C GLU A 281 5.71 -3.35 -3.00
N ALA A 282 4.99 -2.93 -1.96
CA ALA A 282 4.58 -1.54 -1.79
C ALA A 282 5.78 -0.60 -1.58
N ARG A 283 6.85 -1.07 -0.89
CA ARG A 283 8.12 -0.34 -0.80
C ARG A 283 8.78 -0.14 -2.17
N LEU A 284 8.73 -1.16 -3.03
CA LEU A 284 9.23 -1.05 -4.40
C LEU A 284 8.35 -0.10 -5.23
N ALA A 285 7.04 -0.09 -5.02
CA ALA A 285 6.13 0.84 -5.69
C ALA A 285 6.44 2.31 -5.39
N MET A 286 6.97 2.64 -4.20
CA MET A 286 7.40 4.03 -3.90
C MET A 286 8.52 4.53 -4.82
N SER A 287 9.31 3.63 -5.44
CA SER A 287 10.33 4.04 -6.41
C SER A 287 9.74 4.63 -7.71
N LEU A 288 8.43 4.43 -7.92
CA LEU A 288 7.67 5.01 -9.03
C LEU A 288 7.07 6.39 -8.72
N PHE A 289 7.21 6.89 -7.50
CA PHE A 289 6.61 8.17 -7.12
C PHE A 289 7.33 9.32 -7.81
N ASN A 290 6.59 10.03 -8.68
CA ASN A 290 6.95 11.38 -9.11
C ASN A 290 6.62 12.42 -8.02
N GLU A 291 6.90 13.69 -8.27
CA GLU A 291 6.67 14.79 -7.31
C GLU A 291 5.21 14.87 -6.85
N ASN A 292 4.25 14.77 -7.77
CA ASN A 292 2.82 14.79 -7.46
C ASN A 292 2.41 13.62 -6.55
N HIS A 293 2.98 12.43 -6.75
CA HIS A 293 2.73 11.28 -5.87
C HIS A 293 3.28 11.51 -4.47
N TRP A 294 4.47 12.11 -4.33
CA TRP A 294 5.02 12.46 -3.01
C TRP A 294 4.14 13.47 -2.28
N ILE A 295 3.66 14.50 -2.98
CA ILE A 295 2.73 15.50 -2.42
C ILE A 295 1.41 14.83 -1.98
N ARG A 296 0.84 13.95 -2.81
CA ARG A 296 -0.39 13.20 -2.45
C ARG A 296 -0.17 12.29 -1.25
N PHE A 297 0.93 11.55 -1.23
CA PHE A 297 1.31 10.68 -0.12
C PHE A 297 1.45 11.46 1.19
N GLN A 298 2.12 12.63 1.16
CA GLN A 298 2.22 13.55 2.29
C GLN A 298 0.84 14.01 2.77
N ASN A 299 -0.03 14.42 1.85
CA ASN A 299 -1.38 14.90 2.16
C ASN A 299 -2.25 13.82 2.81
N PHE A 300 -2.19 12.58 2.33
CA PHE A 300 -2.93 11.47 2.95
C PHE A 300 -2.45 11.20 4.38
N ILE A 301 -1.13 11.14 4.62
CA ILE A 301 -0.61 10.95 5.98
C ILE A 301 -1.03 12.09 6.90
N ARG A 302 -0.98 13.34 6.42
CA ARG A 302 -1.40 14.51 7.18
C ARG A 302 -2.88 14.43 7.57
N GLN A 303 -3.75 14.08 6.62
CA GLN A 303 -5.18 13.92 6.87
C GLN A 303 -5.45 12.79 7.87
N GLU A 304 -4.83 11.62 7.69
CA GLU A 304 -4.98 10.48 8.60
C GLU A 304 -4.49 10.80 10.02
N TYR A 305 -3.43 11.60 10.14
CA TYR A 305 -2.94 12.09 11.44
C TYR A 305 -3.95 13.03 12.08
N GLU A 306 -4.51 13.96 11.31
CA GLU A 306 -5.51 14.91 11.78
C GLU A 306 -6.77 14.22 12.29
N GLU A 307 -7.30 13.27 11.52
CA GLU A 307 -8.47 12.48 11.93
C GLU A 307 -8.23 11.74 13.26
N LYS A 308 -7.02 11.17 13.46
CA LYS A 308 -6.64 10.53 14.72
C LYS A 308 -6.53 11.53 15.87
N ARG A 309 -6.01 12.72 15.60
CA ARG A 309 -5.88 13.82 16.57
C ARG A 309 -7.25 14.25 17.06
N ILE A 310 -8.17 14.53 16.13
CA ILE A 310 -9.57 14.88 16.43
C ILE A 310 -10.25 13.77 17.22
N TYR A 311 -10.08 12.51 16.81
CA TYR A 311 -10.64 11.37 17.53
C TYR A 311 -10.10 11.25 18.97
N ALA A 312 -8.80 11.46 19.17
CA ALA A 312 -8.17 11.42 20.48
C ALA A 312 -8.65 12.59 21.37
N ALA A 313 -8.73 13.81 20.84
CA ALA A 313 -9.24 14.98 21.54
C ALA A 313 -10.71 14.81 21.93
N SER A 314 -11.56 14.32 21.02
CA SER A 314 -12.95 13.98 21.32
C SER A 314 -13.06 12.97 22.46
N ARG A 315 -12.20 11.95 22.48
CA ARG A 315 -12.16 10.94 23.54
C ARG A 315 -11.71 11.51 24.89
N ALA A 316 -10.69 12.36 24.90
CA ALA A 316 -10.23 13.05 26.11
C ALA A 316 -11.35 13.91 26.71
N ARG A 317 -12.08 14.67 25.88
CA ARG A 317 -13.23 15.46 26.36
C ARG A 317 -14.33 14.61 26.98
N ARG A 318 -14.70 13.49 26.35
CA ARG A 318 -15.68 12.56 26.96
C ARG A 318 -15.21 12.06 28.33
N PHE A 319 -13.90 11.88 28.48
CA PHE A 319 -13.30 11.51 29.76
C PHE A 319 -13.38 12.63 30.79
N ASP A 320 -13.16 13.88 30.40
CA ASP A 320 -13.30 15.03 31.30
C ASP A 320 -14.76 15.25 31.73
N ILE A 321 -15.73 15.13 30.80
CA ILE A 321 -17.17 15.13 31.12
C ILE A 321 -17.47 14.05 32.16
N PHE A 322 -17.03 12.82 31.88
CA PHE A 322 -17.27 11.69 32.76
C PHE A 322 -16.65 11.91 34.15
N ARG A 323 -15.41 12.40 34.22
CA ARG A 323 -14.75 12.73 35.49
C ARG A 323 -15.49 13.83 36.26
N LYS A 324 -15.97 14.86 35.57
CA LYS A 324 -16.72 15.96 36.21
C LYS A 324 -18.06 15.47 36.75
N ILE A 325 -18.84 14.77 35.93
CA ILE A 325 -20.10 14.16 36.36
C ILE A 325 -19.83 13.23 37.54
N HIS A 326 -18.80 12.38 37.45
CA HIS A 326 -18.39 11.52 38.55
C HIS A 326 -18.05 12.27 39.84
N SER A 327 -17.27 13.36 39.77
CA SER A 327 -16.97 14.17 40.96
C SER A 327 -18.20 14.80 41.62
N MET A 328 -19.33 14.88 40.91
CA MET A 328 -20.61 15.36 41.42
C MET A 328 -21.49 14.22 41.99
N ILE A 329 -21.14 12.95 41.71
CA ILE A 329 -21.78 11.73 42.21
C ILE A 329 -21.04 11.29 43.50
N PRO A 330 -21.11 12.08 44.58
CA PRO A 330 -21.53 11.49 45.85
C PRO A 330 -22.47 12.34 46.72
N GLU A 331 -22.78 13.60 46.37
CA GLU A 331 -23.68 14.44 47.20
C GLU A 331 -25.06 14.73 46.56
N ARG A 332 -25.19 14.68 45.22
CA ARG A 332 -26.38 15.21 44.52
C ARG A 332 -27.12 14.20 43.64
N PHE A 333 -26.47 13.10 43.27
CA PHE A 333 -26.99 12.13 42.29
C PHE A 333 -26.91 10.71 42.85
N SER A 334 -28.05 10.00 42.81
CA SER A 334 -28.14 8.59 43.17
C SER A 334 -27.70 7.70 42.00
N MET A 335 -27.32 6.44 42.27
CA MET A 335 -27.13 5.41 41.21
C MET A 335 -28.42 5.14 40.40
N ASN A 336 -29.55 5.62 40.89
CA ASN A 336 -30.85 5.62 40.21
C ASN A 336 -31.08 6.85 39.31
N ASP A 337 -30.16 7.81 39.30
CA ASP A 337 -30.31 9.02 38.50
C ASP A 337 -30.22 8.70 36.99
N PRO A 338 -31.16 9.18 36.16
CA PRO A 338 -31.14 8.97 34.72
C PRO A 338 -29.82 9.35 34.05
N LEU A 339 -29.19 10.46 34.46
CA LEU A 339 -27.90 10.89 33.92
C LEU A 339 -26.85 9.81 34.14
N VAL A 340 -26.76 9.25 35.35
CA VAL A 340 -25.83 8.16 35.69
C VAL A 340 -26.17 6.91 34.88
N GLN A 341 -27.45 6.55 34.78
CA GLN A 341 -27.90 5.36 34.08
C GLN A 341 -27.69 5.39 32.57
N TYR A 342 -27.76 6.56 31.94
CA TYR A 342 -27.87 6.67 30.49
C TYR A 342 -26.81 7.55 29.82
N LEU A 343 -25.82 8.08 30.55
CA LEU A 343 -24.78 8.97 30.03
C LEU A 343 -24.15 8.49 28.70
N PRO A 344 -23.77 7.21 28.51
CA PRO A 344 -23.15 6.77 27.26
C PRO A 344 -24.09 6.77 26.05
N TYR A 345 -25.40 6.87 26.27
CA TYR A 345 -26.40 6.92 25.21
C TYR A 345 -26.71 8.34 24.76
N CYS A 346 -26.51 9.33 25.62
CA CYS A 346 -26.70 10.77 25.35
C CYS A 346 -25.93 11.23 24.11
N LEU A 347 -26.61 12.00 23.25
CA LEU A 347 -26.04 12.51 22.01
C LEU A 347 -24.91 13.51 22.30
N SER A 348 -25.13 14.43 23.25
CA SER A 348 -24.13 15.42 23.66
C SER A 348 -22.92 14.78 24.36
N PHE A 349 -23.04 13.56 24.89
CA PHE A 349 -21.89 12.80 25.40
C PHE A 349 -21.15 12.08 24.26
N LYS A 350 -21.87 11.55 23.26
CA LYS A 350 -21.26 10.95 22.06
C LYS A 350 -20.59 11.99 21.17
N LYS A 351 -21.18 13.16 21.01
CA LYS A 351 -20.66 14.25 20.18
C LYS A 351 -20.63 15.53 21.01
N PRO A 352 -19.68 15.62 21.95
CA PRO A 352 -19.54 16.82 22.76
C PRO A 352 -19.32 18.04 21.87
N PRO A 353 -20.04 19.15 22.08
CA PRO A 353 -19.90 20.34 21.26
C PRO A 353 -18.49 20.90 21.37
N PHE A 354 -17.90 21.25 20.23
CA PHE A 354 -16.61 21.92 20.16
C PHE A 354 -16.81 23.43 20.35
N HIS A 355 -15.91 24.07 21.09
CA HIS A 355 -15.91 25.53 21.15
C HIS A 355 -15.39 26.04 19.81
N ASN A 356 -16.17 26.87 19.11
CA ASN A 356 -15.85 27.38 17.77
C ASN A 356 -15.53 26.28 16.74
N LEU A 357 -16.17 25.10 16.85
CA LEU A 357 -15.89 23.93 15.99
C LEU A 357 -14.46 23.39 16.11
N ASP A 358 -13.67 23.85 17.09
CA ASP A 358 -12.29 23.43 17.29
C ASP A 358 -12.17 22.41 18.44
N PRO A 359 -11.72 21.17 18.16
CA PRO A 359 -11.53 20.14 19.16
C PRO A 359 -10.34 20.38 20.11
N THR A 360 -9.48 21.37 19.84
CA THR A 360 -8.31 21.70 20.64
C THR A 360 -8.59 22.74 21.73
N ILE A 361 -9.66 23.53 21.62
CA ILE A 361 -9.97 24.59 22.58
C ILE A 361 -10.74 24.04 23.79
N PRO A 362 -10.19 24.09 25.02
CA PRO A 362 -10.91 23.65 26.22
C PRO A 362 -12.22 24.43 26.41
N TRP A 363 -13.21 23.80 27.05
CA TRP A 363 -14.39 24.54 27.47
C TRP A 363 -14.03 25.56 28.56
N ARG A 364 -14.63 26.75 28.48
CA ARG A 364 -14.60 27.70 29.60
C ARG A 364 -15.31 27.03 30.80
N GLY A 365 -14.80 27.25 32.02
CA GLY A 365 -15.27 26.55 33.24
C GLY A 365 -16.80 26.54 33.42
N ASN A 366 -17.47 27.62 33.04
CA ASN A 366 -18.92 27.78 33.20
C ASN A 366 -19.76 27.00 32.16
N PHE A 367 -19.19 26.60 31.01
CA PHE A 367 -19.95 25.93 29.96
C PHE A 367 -20.34 24.49 30.33
N LEU A 368 -19.40 23.78 30.96
CA LEU A 368 -19.62 22.39 31.37
C LEU A 368 -20.76 22.31 32.40
N GLU A 369 -20.71 23.19 33.41
CA GLU A 369 -21.66 23.22 34.52
C GLU A 369 -23.01 23.81 34.15
N ASN A 370 -23.03 24.94 33.43
CA ASN A 370 -24.27 25.70 33.19
C ASN A 370 -24.98 25.34 31.89
N THR A 371 -24.35 24.57 31.00
CA THR A 371 -24.92 24.27 29.67
C THR A 371 -24.88 22.80 29.33
N LEU A 372 -23.69 22.17 29.37
CA LEU A 372 -23.54 20.80 28.90
C LEU A 372 -24.16 19.79 29.86
N ILE A 373 -23.91 19.89 31.16
CA ILE A 373 -24.50 18.99 32.17
C ILE A 373 -26.04 19.08 32.17
N PRO A 374 -26.68 20.27 32.23
CA PRO A 374 -28.14 20.37 32.15
C PRO A 374 -28.72 19.77 30.85
N THR A 375 -28.01 19.89 29.72
CA THR A 375 -28.42 19.28 28.47
C THR A 375 -28.33 17.75 28.53
N LEU A 376 -27.25 17.21 29.11
CA LEU A 376 -27.10 15.78 29.33
C LEU A 376 -28.18 15.21 30.25
N CYS A 377 -28.60 15.94 31.30
CA CYS A 377 -29.71 15.53 32.16
C CYS A 377 -31.01 15.37 31.35
N ARG A 378 -31.38 16.38 30.54
CA ARG A 378 -32.57 16.33 29.69
C ARG A 378 -32.53 15.18 28.69
N GLU A 379 -31.37 14.94 28.06
CA GLU A 379 -31.18 13.81 27.14
C GLU A 379 -31.36 12.47 27.86
N ALA A 380 -30.76 12.33 29.04
CA ALA A 380 -30.81 11.11 29.82
C ALA A 380 -32.22 10.81 30.34
N GLU A 381 -32.94 11.83 30.81
CA GLU A 381 -34.34 11.73 31.22
C GLU A 381 -35.25 11.32 30.06
N ALA A 382 -35.06 11.91 28.87
CA ALA A 382 -35.81 11.54 27.68
C ALA A 382 -35.58 10.06 27.32
N ILE A 383 -34.34 9.59 27.41
CA ILE A 383 -33.98 8.18 27.17
C ILE A 383 -34.64 7.27 28.22
N ALA A 384 -34.60 7.66 29.49
CA ALA A 384 -35.22 6.92 30.58
C ALA A 384 -36.73 6.78 30.39
N LYS A 385 -37.42 7.85 29.98
CA LYS A 385 -38.87 7.86 29.69
C LYS A 385 -39.26 6.94 28.54
N ILE A 386 -38.41 6.80 27.53
CA ILE A 386 -38.66 5.89 26.39
C ILE A 386 -38.54 4.42 26.82
N GLY A 387 -37.70 4.10 27.81
CA GLY A 387 -37.57 2.75 28.40
C GLY A 387 -37.01 1.66 27.48
N LYS A 388 -36.62 1.98 26.24
CA LYS A 388 -36.10 1.00 25.27
C LYS A 388 -34.65 0.56 25.52
N LEU A 389 -33.86 1.40 26.20
CA LEU A 389 -32.44 1.13 26.46
C LEU A 389 -32.26 0.66 27.91
N GLN A 390 -31.33 -0.28 28.11
CA GLN A 390 -31.00 -0.79 29.43
C GLN A 390 -29.97 0.15 30.10
N PRO A 391 -30.17 0.52 31.38
CA PRO A 391 -29.21 1.35 32.13
C PRO A 391 -27.82 0.75 32.15
N ILE A 392 -26.79 1.57 32.04
CA ILE A 392 -25.40 1.10 32.11
C ILE A 392 -24.97 0.68 33.52
N THR A 393 -25.77 1.01 34.53
CA THR A 393 -25.66 0.52 35.90
C THR A 393 -26.20 -0.89 36.08
N THR A 394 -26.87 -1.46 35.05
CA THR A 394 -27.38 -2.83 35.07
C THR A 394 -26.46 -3.80 34.30
N PRO A 395 -26.39 -5.08 34.70
CA PRO A 395 -25.61 -6.08 33.98
C PRO A 395 -25.95 -6.15 32.49
N SER A 396 -27.23 -6.16 32.13
CA SER A 396 -27.69 -6.23 30.74
C SER A 396 -27.29 -5.01 29.91
N GLY A 397 -27.28 -3.80 30.49
CA GLY A 397 -26.77 -2.60 29.82
C GLY A 397 -25.25 -2.65 29.60
N VAL A 398 -24.50 -3.12 30.60
CA VAL A 398 -23.04 -3.33 30.50
C VAL A 398 -22.69 -4.33 29.40
N PHE A 399 -23.35 -5.49 29.34
CA PHE A 399 -23.07 -6.48 28.30
C PHE A 399 -23.26 -5.91 26.91
N LYS A 400 -24.39 -5.24 26.67
CA LYS A 400 -24.69 -4.67 25.36
C LYS A 400 -23.61 -3.68 24.89
N LEU A 401 -22.97 -2.97 25.82
CA LEU A 401 -21.94 -1.98 25.51
C LEU A 401 -20.51 -2.51 25.51
N LEU A 402 -20.21 -3.56 26.29
CA LEU A 402 -18.84 -3.98 26.60
C LEU A 402 -18.54 -5.46 26.29
N VAL A 403 -19.49 -6.25 25.76
CA VAL A 403 -19.33 -7.72 25.53
C VAL A 403 -18.00 -8.14 24.90
N ASN A 404 -17.51 -7.38 23.91
CA ASN A 404 -16.29 -7.69 23.17
C ASN A 404 -15.00 -7.13 23.79
N ARG A 405 -15.10 -6.37 24.89
CA ARG A 405 -13.94 -5.79 25.56
C ARG A 405 -13.40 -6.73 26.63
N ARG A 406 -12.07 -6.77 26.77
CA ARG A 406 -11.37 -7.55 27.81
C ARG A 406 -11.37 -6.80 29.13
N VAL A 407 -12.55 -6.66 29.72
CA VAL A 407 -12.72 -5.88 30.94
C VAL A 407 -13.29 -6.72 32.07
N PHE A 408 -13.85 -7.90 31.80
CA PHE A 408 -14.52 -8.75 32.79
C PHE A 408 -13.53 -9.63 33.58
N ARG A 409 -13.88 -9.94 34.83
CA ARG A 409 -13.14 -10.85 35.71
C ARG A 409 -14.07 -11.89 36.34
N CYS A 410 -13.52 -13.05 36.70
CA CYS A 410 -14.24 -14.06 37.47
C CYS A 410 -14.17 -13.73 38.97
N LYS A 411 -15.31 -13.55 39.63
CA LYS A 411 -15.39 -13.24 41.06
C LYS A 411 -14.79 -14.32 41.96
N LEU A 412 -15.12 -15.58 41.71
CA LEU A 412 -14.63 -16.70 42.51
C LEU A 412 -13.10 -16.77 42.50
N CYS A 413 -12.49 -16.45 41.35
CA CYS A 413 -11.04 -16.28 41.25
C CYS A 413 -10.51 -15.03 41.96
N VAL A 414 -11.27 -13.94 41.98
CA VAL A 414 -10.93 -12.70 42.72
C VAL A 414 -10.95 -12.94 44.22
N GLU A 415 -11.98 -13.60 44.74
CA GLU A 415 -12.16 -13.85 46.18
C GLU A 415 -11.25 -14.95 46.71
N ALA A 416 -10.99 -16.01 45.92
CA ALA A 416 -10.03 -17.05 46.29
C ALA A 416 -8.59 -16.52 46.38
N ARG A 417 -8.23 -15.54 45.53
CA ARG A 417 -6.90 -14.92 45.50
C ARG A 417 -6.74 -13.75 46.46
N ALA A 418 -7.81 -13.07 46.86
CA ALA A 418 -7.76 -12.07 47.92
C ALA A 418 -7.21 -12.63 49.25
N ARG A 419 -7.23 -13.96 49.43
CA ARG A 419 -6.67 -14.68 50.58
C ARG A 419 -5.20 -15.10 50.41
N ASN A 420 -4.66 -15.11 49.19
CA ASN A 420 -3.30 -15.60 48.86
C ASN A 420 -2.68 -14.78 47.70
N ASP A 421 -2.05 -13.66 48.07
CA ASP A 421 -1.04 -12.86 47.33
C ASP A 421 -1.43 -12.02 46.07
N LYS A 422 -0.70 -10.89 45.87
CA LYS A 422 -1.00 -9.69 45.05
C LYS A 422 -0.77 -9.81 43.53
N ARG A 423 -1.02 -10.94 42.87
CA ARG A 423 -0.92 -11.02 41.38
C ARG A 423 -2.21 -10.60 40.67
N GLN A 424 -2.09 -9.70 39.68
CA GLN A 424 -3.22 -9.21 38.87
C GLN A 424 -3.98 -10.35 38.17
N ILE A 425 -5.31 -10.33 38.28
CA ILE A 425 -6.18 -11.30 37.62
C ILE A 425 -6.40 -10.87 36.17
N PRO A 426 -6.16 -11.75 35.18
CA PRO A 426 -6.30 -11.39 33.78
C PRO A 426 -7.74 -10.95 33.47
N THR A 427 -7.86 -9.80 32.82
CA THR A 427 -9.14 -9.33 32.30
C THR A 427 -9.46 -10.04 30.99
N ASN A 428 -10.71 -10.44 30.85
CA ASN A 428 -11.18 -11.29 29.78
C ASN A 428 -12.44 -10.69 29.16
N ASN A 429 -12.79 -11.11 27.94
CA ASN A 429 -14.10 -10.77 27.39
C ASN A 429 -15.19 -11.65 28.05
N TYR A 430 -16.45 -11.29 27.86
CA TYR A 430 -17.56 -11.96 28.53
C TYR A 430 -17.61 -13.47 28.24
N GLY A 431 -17.47 -13.86 26.97
CA GLY A 431 -17.50 -15.26 26.56
C GLY A 431 -16.36 -16.08 27.17
N THR A 432 -15.16 -15.50 27.27
CA THR A 432 -14.02 -16.15 27.94
C THR A 432 -14.26 -16.35 29.43
N VAL A 433 -14.92 -15.41 30.11
CA VAL A 433 -15.28 -15.57 31.53
C VAL A 433 -16.36 -16.64 31.71
N GLN A 434 -17.38 -16.70 30.84
CA GLN A 434 -18.39 -17.76 30.89
C GLN A 434 -17.76 -19.16 30.70
N SER A 435 -16.89 -19.30 29.71
CA SER A 435 -16.16 -20.57 29.51
C SER A 435 -15.32 -20.94 30.72
N HIS A 436 -14.65 -19.96 31.33
CA HIS A 436 -13.87 -20.18 32.55
C HIS A 436 -14.74 -20.61 33.74
N LEU A 437 -15.92 -20.00 33.95
CA LEU A 437 -16.84 -20.39 35.03
C LEU A 437 -17.35 -21.82 34.87
N ASN A 438 -17.65 -22.24 33.63
CA ASN A 438 -18.05 -23.61 33.35
C ASN A 438 -16.90 -24.60 33.61
N ASN A 439 -15.70 -24.30 33.10
CA ASN A 439 -14.57 -25.22 33.11
C ASN A 439 -13.83 -25.29 34.46
N SER A 440 -13.76 -24.17 35.20
CA SER A 440 -12.96 -24.05 36.44
C SER A 440 -13.79 -23.99 37.71
N HIS A 441 -15.08 -23.64 37.62
CA HIS A 441 -15.96 -23.51 38.78
C HIS A 441 -17.25 -24.35 38.67
N GLY A 442 -17.44 -25.12 37.60
CA GLY A 442 -18.60 -26.01 37.42
C GLY A 442 -19.94 -25.29 37.20
N ILE A 443 -19.93 -23.99 36.94
CA ILE A 443 -21.15 -23.19 36.77
C ILE A 443 -21.65 -23.30 35.32
N LYS A 444 -22.69 -24.11 35.11
CA LYS A 444 -23.24 -24.41 33.78
C LYS A 444 -24.22 -23.35 33.24
N LYS A 445 -24.84 -22.55 34.12
CA LYS A 445 -25.82 -21.51 33.73
C LYS A 445 -25.61 -20.24 34.54
N VAL A 446 -25.36 -19.12 33.84
CA VAL A 446 -25.12 -17.81 34.45
C VAL A 446 -26.40 -16.97 34.37
N VAL A 447 -26.93 -16.57 35.54
CA VAL A 447 -28.10 -15.68 35.66
C VAL A 447 -27.63 -14.24 35.84
N GLU A 448 -27.70 -13.46 34.77
CA GLU A 448 -27.14 -12.11 34.67
C GLU A 448 -27.59 -11.12 35.76
N LYS A 449 -28.83 -11.20 36.22
CA LYS A 449 -29.36 -10.27 37.23
C LYS A 449 -28.93 -10.59 38.66
N LYS A 450 -28.60 -11.85 38.94
CA LYS A 450 -28.27 -12.33 40.30
C LYS A 450 -26.77 -12.53 40.51
N MET A 451 -26.05 -12.76 39.42
CA MET A 451 -24.64 -13.15 39.43
C MET A 451 -23.76 -12.04 38.84
N PHE A 452 -24.17 -10.77 38.94
CA PHE A 452 -23.36 -9.63 38.50
C PHE A 452 -23.53 -8.45 39.43
N THR A 453 -22.41 -7.95 39.92
CA THR A 453 -22.32 -6.58 40.44
C THR A 453 -21.58 -5.74 39.41
N VAL A 454 -22.12 -4.56 39.13
CA VAL A 454 -21.58 -3.60 38.18
C VAL A 454 -20.99 -2.44 38.93
N ASP A 455 -19.68 -2.24 38.81
CA ASP A 455 -19.04 -1.00 39.23
C ASP A 455 -19.20 0.03 38.10
N TYR A 456 -20.15 0.95 38.26
CA TYR A 456 -20.43 2.01 37.29
C TYR A 456 -19.19 2.86 36.96
N LEU A 457 -18.31 3.09 37.92
CA LEU A 457 -17.09 3.89 37.74
C LEU A 457 -16.12 3.15 36.85
N ALA A 458 -15.91 1.87 37.15
CA ALA A 458 -15.13 1.00 36.31
C ALA A 458 -15.76 0.88 34.90
N VAL A 459 -17.08 0.78 34.77
CA VAL A 459 -17.77 0.71 33.46
C VAL A 459 -17.51 1.98 32.65
N GLY A 460 -17.72 3.15 33.23
CA GLY A 460 -17.49 4.42 32.57
C GLY A 460 -16.03 4.62 32.17
N MET A 461 -15.10 4.30 33.08
CA MET A 461 -13.67 4.29 32.79
C MET A 461 -13.32 3.29 31.68
N SER A 462 -13.94 2.11 31.63
CA SER A 462 -13.74 1.08 30.59
C SER A 462 -14.38 1.42 29.26
N LEU A 463 -15.46 2.19 29.22
CA LEU A 463 -16.00 2.75 27.99
C LEU A 463 -14.97 3.74 27.37
N LEU A 464 -14.28 4.50 28.23
CA LEU A 464 -13.45 5.65 27.88
C LEU A 464 -11.93 5.37 27.77
N LYS A 465 -11.38 4.29 28.34
CA LYS A 465 -10.01 3.80 28.02
C LYS A 465 -10.06 2.43 27.34
N ARG A 466 -8.95 2.00 26.71
CA ARG A 466 -8.82 0.63 26.19
C ARG A 466 -8.45 -0.37 27.29
N ASP A 467 -7.81 0.10 28.36
CA ASP A 467 -7.16 -0.74 29.36
C ASP A 467 -7.76 -0.60 30.78
N SER A 468 -8.94 0.03 30.94
CA SER A 468 -9.59 0.05 32.26
C SER A 468 -10.24 -1.29 32.55
N GLU A 469 -10.02 -1.79 33.75
CA GLU A 469 -10.55 -3.05 34.24
C GLU A 469 -11.96 -2.86 34.78
N LEU A 470 -12.89 -3.77 34.48
CA LEU A 470 -14.25 -3.78 35.01
C LEU A 470 -14.46 -5.00 35.91
N ILE A 471 -14.65 -4.77 37.21
CA ILE A 471 -14.92 -5.87 38.13
C ILE A 471 -16.41 -6.24 38.00
N CYS A 472 -16.68 -7.34 37.33
CA CYS A 472 -18.01 -7.96 37.27
C CYS A 472 -18.04 -9.17 38.21
N PHE A 473 -19.02 -9.19 39.11
CA PHE A 473 -19.03 -10.13 40.23
C PHE A 473 -19.99 -11.31 40.00
N PHE A 474 -19.46 -12.51 39.72
CA PHE A 474 -20.21 -13.76 39.50
C PHE A 474 -20.44 -14.56 40.78
N PHE A 475 -21.67 -14.56 41.30
CA PHE A 475 -22.07 -15.45 42.41
C PHE A 475 -22.60 -16.77 41.86
N PRO A 476 -22.25 -17.95 42.40
CA PRO A 476 -23.07 -19.14 42.22
C PRO A 476 -24.46 -18.89 42.85
N LEU A 477 -25.51 -19.44 42.25
CA LEU A 477 -26.72 -19.70 43.02
C LEU A 477 -26.35 -20.82 44.00
N ASP A 478 -26.56 -20.59 45.30
CA ASP A 478 -26.55 -21.68 46.26
C ASP A 478 -27.51 -22.76 45.71
N GLY A 479 -26.99 -23.98 45.58
CA GLY A 479 -27.75 -25.15 45.15
C GLY A 479 -28.86 -25.47 46.13
#